data_AF-A0A0G9HC46-F1
#
_entry.id   AF-A0A0G9HC46-F1
#
_cell.length_a   1.000
_cell.length_b   1.000
_cell.length_c   1.000
_cell.angle_alpha   90.00
_cell.angle_beta   90.00
_cell.angle_gamma   90.00
#
_symmetry.space_group_name_H-M   'P 1'
#
loop_
_entity.id
_entity.type
_entity.pdbx_description
1 polymer ?
#
loop_
_entity_poly.entity_id
_entity_poly.type
_entity_poly.pdbx_seq_one_letter_code
_entity_poly.pdbx_strand_id
1 'polypeptide(L)'
;MHGDRTHHDAVVGREAFDLATGHLRSLLAAGIPTGIQTTVVAGGEWVLDWMADFCLAEGVSQWCVLPFIPRGSGYRTQGELRGASQARLCELRTQWRPKLR
;
A
#
# COMPACT_ATOMS: atom_id res chain seq x y z
N MET A 1 -4.29 -1.51 2.09
CA MET A 1 -3.66 -0.77 3.20
C MET A 1 -3.01 0.49 2.61
N HIS A 2 -3.05 1.59 3.35
CA HIS A 2 -2.69 2.92 2.83
C HIS A 2 -1.51 3.58 3.57
N GLY A 3 -0.87 2.92 4.54
CA GLY A 3 0.19 3.50 5.36
C GLY A 3 -0.07 3.30 6.84
N ASP A 4 0.56 4.14 7.66
CA ASP A 4 0.34 4.16 9.10
C ASP A 4 -1.15 4.35 9.46
N ARG A 5 -1.46 4.08 10.73
CA ARG A 5 -2.82 4.17 11.26
C ARG A 5 -3.51 5.48 10.91
N THR A 6 -2.86 6.61 11.19
CA THR A 6 -3.44 7.95 10.99
C THR A 6 -3.77 8.18 9.53
N HIS A 7 -2.82 7.88 8.64
CA HIS A 7 -3.03 8.06 7.21
C HIS A 7 -4.07 7.09 6.65
N HIS A 8 -4.04 5.82 7.08
CA HIS A 8 -5.02 4.83 6.68
C HIS A 8 -6.44 5.24 7.02
N ASP A 9 -6.66 5.67 8.26
CA ASP A 9 -7.99 6.05 8.74
C ASP A 9 -8.48 7.34 8.06
N ALA A 10 -7.57 8.28 7.79
CA ALA A 10 -7.88 9.47 7.01
C ALA A 10 -8.30 9.15 5.57
N VAL A 11 -7.60 8.22 4.89
CA VAL A 11 -7.94 7.78 3.53
C VAL A 11 -9.28 7.04 3.49
N VAL A 12 -9.55 6.20 4.49
CA VAL A 12 -10.80 5.42 4.57
C VAL A 12 -11.97 6.29 5.08
N GLY A 13 -11.69 7.38 5.78
CA GLY A 13 -12.70 8.29 6.37
C GLY A 13 -13.29 7.78 7.69
N ARG A 14 -12.65 6.82 8.35
CA ARG A 14 -13.03 6.26 9.67
C ARG A 14 -11.88 5.46 10.27
N GLU A 15 -11.97 5.20 11.57
CA GLU A 15 -11.08 4.27 12.28
C GLU A 15 -11.26 2.84 11.73
N ALA A 16 -10.35 2.41 10.86
CA ALA A 16 -10.44 1.13 10.15
C ALA A 16 -9.13 0.34 10.18
N PHE A 17 -8.01 0.96 10.56
CA PHE A 17 -6.69 0.34 10.54
C PHE A 17 -6.63 -0.93 11.40
N ASP A 18 -7.11 -0.86 12.64
CA ASP A 18 -7.10 -2.02 13.55
C ASP A 18 -7.97 -3.15 13.05
N LEU A 19 -9.16 -2.83 12.53
CA LEU A 19 -10.07 -3.82 11.98
C LEU A 19 -9.44 -4.52 10.76
N ALA A 20 -8.84 -3.75 9.84
CA ALA A 20 -8.16 -4.30 8.68
C ALA A 20 -6.97 -5.19 9.08
N THR A 21 -6.19 -4.76 10.08
CA THR A 21 -5.04 -5.52 10.60
C THR A 21 -5.50 -6.79 11.33
N GLY A 22 -6.59 -6.73 12.10
CA GLY A 22 -7.19 -7.89 12.75
C GLY A 22 -7.70 -8.94 11.76
N HIS A 23 -8.32 -8.50 10.65
CA HIS A 23 -8.72 -9.39 9.57
C HIS A 23 -7.50 -10.02 8.87
N LEU A 24 -6.46 -9.23 8.57
CA LEU A 24 -5.22 -9.73 8.01
C LEU A 24 -4.62 -10.85 8.88
N ARG A 25 -4.45 -10.59 10.18
CA ARG A 25 -3.91 -11.57 11.13
C ARG A 25 -4.76 -12.83 11.19
N SER A 26 -6.09 -12.70 11.18
CA SER A 26 -7.00 -13.84 11.17
C SER A 26 -6.82 -14.71 9.93
N LEU A 27 -6.66 -14.10 8.75
CA LEU A 27 -6.42 -14.84 7.50
C LEU A 27 -5.08 -15.57 7.52
N LEU A 28 -4.02 -14.88 7.96
CA LEU A 28 -2.68 -15.46 8.08
C LEU A 28 -2.64 -16.62 9.08
N ALA A 29 -3.28 -16.45 10.25
CA ALA A 29 -3.37 -17.49 11.27
C ALA A 29 -4.16 -18.72 10.80
N ALA A 30 -5.14 -18.53 9.91
CA ALA A 30 -5.87 -19.62 9.26
C ALA A 30 -5.07 -20.30 8.13
N GLY A 31 -3.83 -19.88 7.86
CA GLY A 31 -2.99 -20.42 6.78
C GLY A 31 -3.49 -20.04 5.37
N ILE A 32 -4.36 -19.02 5.26
CA ILE A 32 -4.89 -18.57 3.97
C ILE A 32 -3.81 -17.72 3.29
N PRO A 33 -3.40 -18.06 2.04
CA PRO A 33 -2.49 -17.23 1.26
C PRO A 33 -3.05 -15.82 1.12
N THR A 34 -2.40 -14.85 1.79
CA THR A 34 -2.88 -13.48 1.90
C THR A 34 -1.80 -12.52 1.43
N GLY A 35 -2.19 -11.59 0.57
CA GLY A 35 -1.32 -10.53 0.11
C GLY A 35 -1.93 -9.16 0.37
N ILE A 36 -1.06 -8.15 0.45
CA ILE A 36 -1.48 -6.75 0.56
C ILE A 36 -1.32 -6.07 -0.79
N GLN A 37 -2.31 -5.24 -1.16
CA GLN A 37 -2.18 -4.28 -2.24
C GLN A 37 -2.15 -2.86 -1.67
N THR A 38 -1.20 -2.07 -2.15
CA THR A 38 -1.07 -0.64 -1.84
C THR A 38 -1.13 0.16 -3.13
N THR A 39 -2.07 1.09 -3.22
CA THR A 39 -2.17 2.02 -4.34
C THR A 39 -1.47 3.33 -3.97
N VAL A 40 -0.52 3.78 -4.79
CA VAL A 40 0.33 4.96 -4.53
C VAL A 40 -0.09 6.13 -5.41
N VAL A 41 -0.32 7.29 -4.80
CA VAL A 41 -0.55 8.57 -5.47
C VAL A 41 0.73 9.40 -5.54
N ALA A 42 0.73 10.49 -6.33
CA ALA A 42 1.85 11.43 -6.41
C ALA A 42 2.34 11.88 -5.03
N GLY A 43 3.65 11.87 -4.77
CA GLY A 43 4.21 12.32 -3.48
C GLY A 43 3.87 11.41 -2.29
N GLY A 44 3.16 10.31 -2.53
CA GLY A 44 2.79 9.32 -1.54
C GLY A 44 3.83 8.21 -1.37
N GLU A 45 5.00 8.29 -2.01
CA GLU A 45 6.01 7.22 -1.99
C GLU A 45 6.55 6.92 -0.59
N TRP A 46 6.45 7.89 0.33
CA TRP A 46 6.82 7.72 1.74
C TRP A 46 6.10 6.52 2.39
N VAL A 47 4.89 6.19 1.91
CA VAL A 47 4.09 5.07 2.42
C VAL A 47 4.79 3.73 2.24
N LEU A 48 5.70 3.65 1.27
CA LEU A 48 6.19 2.39 0.78
C LEU A 48 7.24 1.77 1.71
N ASP A 49 8.12 2.57 2.30
CA ASP A 49 9.05 2.05 3.32
C ASP A 49 8.26 1.55 4.53
N TRP A 50 7.25 2.31 4.96
CA TRP A 50 6.36 1.89 6.05
C TRP A 50 5.62 0.59 5.72
N MET A 51 5.07 0.47 4.51
CA MET A 51 4.35 -0.74 4.09
C MET A 51 5.27 -1.95 3.98
N ALA A 52 6.53 -1.77 3.57
CA ALA A 52 7.51 -2.85 3.55
C ALA A 52 7.75 -3.39 4.96
N ASP A 53 8.03 -2.50 5.92
CA ASP A 53 8.27 -2.86 7.31
C ASP A 53 7.02 -3.49 7.95
N PHE A 54 5.83 -2.97 7.64
CA PHE A 54 4.55 -3.53 8.09
C PHE A 54 4.33 -4.95 7.55
N CYS A 55 4.55 -5.18 6.24
CA CYS A 55 4.41 -6.52 5.65
C CYS A 55 5.37 -7.52 6.31
N LEU A 56 6.60 -7.10 6.60
CA LEU A 56 7.58 -7.94 7.31
C LEU A 56 7.14 -8.24 8.74
N ALA A 57 6.71 -7.24 9.49
CA ALA A 57 6.26 -7.40 10.87
C ALA A 57 5.03 -8.31 10.98
N GLU A 58 4.10 -8.23 10.03
CA GLU A 58 2.88 -9.03 10.01
C GLU A 58 3.06 -10.40 9.33
N GLY A 59 4.24 -10.72 8.79
CA GLY A 59 4.50 -12.01 8.13
C GLY A 59 3.80 -12.17 6.78
N VAL A 60 3.55 -11.07 6.07
CA VAL A 60 2.92 -11.06 4.75
C VAL A 60 3.96 -11.39 3.68
N SER A 61 3.76 -12.51 2.98
CA SER A 61 4.69 -12.99 1.94
C SER A 61 4.49 -12.35 0.57
N GLN A 62 3.36 -11.67 0.34
CA GLN A 62 3.04 -11.04 -0.94
C GLN A 62 2.57 -9.59 -0.75
N TRP A 63 3.32 -8.65 -1.32
CA TRP A 63 2.93 -7.25 -1.38
C TRP A 63 2.98 -6.73 -2.82
N CYS A 64 1.87 -6.15 -3.28
CA CYS A 64 1.69 -5.57 -4.60
C CYS A 64 1.53 -4.05 -4.50
N VAL A 65 2.34 -3.31 -5.26
CA VAL A 65 2.29 -1.84 -5.33
C VAL A 65 1.76 -1.43 -6.70
N LEU A 66 0.69 -0.65 -6.72
CA LEU A 66 0.08 -0.15 -7.94
C LEU A 66 0.09 1.38 -7.99
N PRO A 67 0.37 2.00 -9.15
CA PRO A 67 0.16 3.43 -9.29
C PRO A 67 -1.34 3.73 -9.28
N PHE A 68 -1.74 4.85 -8.67
CA PHE A 68 -3.06 5.39 -8.85
C PHE A 68 -3.21 5.92 -10.28
N ILE A 69 -4.26 5.47 -10.97
CA ILE A 69 -4.58 5.91 -12.33
C ILE A 69 -5.90 6.69 -12.26
N PRO A 70 -5.89 8.04 -12.24
CA PRO A 70 -7.12 8.82 -12.23
C PRO A 70 -7.93 8.55 -13.50
N ARG A 71 -9.25 8.37 -13.34
CA ARG A 71 -10.22 8.19 -14.45
C ARG A 71 -11.41 9.14 -14.26
N GLY A 72 -12.16 9.41 -15.33
CA GLY A 72 -13.39 10.21 -15.27
C GLY A 72 -13.16 11.65 -14.78
N SER A 73 -14.00 12.13 -13.87
CA SER A 73 -13.84 13.47 -13.25
C SER A 73 -12.52 13.64 -12.49
N GLY A 74 -11.89 12.56 -12.04
CA GLY A 74 -10.55 12.56 -11.44
C GLY A 74 -9.43 12.94 -12.41
N TYR A 75 -9.71 13.02 -13.72
CA TYR A 75 -8.77 13.56 -14.70
C TYR A 75 -8.54 15.07 -14.50
N ARG A 76 -9.47 15.80 -13.87
CA ARG A 76 -9.30 17.25 -13.63
C ARG A 76 -8.30 17.55 -12.51
N THR A 77 -8.14 16.64 -11.56
CA THR A 77 -7.17 16.69 -10.46
C THR A 77 -5.88 15.93 -10.76
N GLN A 78 -5.61 15.62 -12.04
CA GLN A 78 -4.41 14.87 -12.46
C GLN A 78 -3.09 15.51 -12.04
N GLY A 79 -3.03 16.84 -11.95
CA GLY A 79 -1.82 17.55 -11.52
C GLY A 79 -1.44 17.24 -10.07
N GLU A 80 -2.46 17.07 -9.21
CA GLU A 80 -2.32 16.78 -7.78
C GLU A 80 -2.17 15.27 -7.51
N LEU A 81 -2.70 14.43 -8.41
CA LEU A 81 -2.77 12.97 -8.26
C LEU A 81 -1.85 12.20 -9.21
N ARG A 82 -0.94 12.87 -9.94
CA ARG A 82 -0.01 12.27 -10.91
C ARG A 82 0.86 11.19 -10.25
N GLY A 83 0.38 9.94 -10.29
CA GLY A 83 1.00 8.81 -9.61
C GLY A 83 2.50 8.68 -9.88
N ALA A 84 3.22 8.05 -8.95
CA ALA A 84 4.60 7.66 -9.14
C ALA A 84 4.76 7.03 -10.54
N SER A 85 5.70 7.52 -11.34
CA SER A 85 5.88 7.02 -12.70
C SER A 85 6.12 5.51 -12.65
N GLN A 86 5.61 4.77 -13.64
CA GLN A 86 5.79 3.32 -13.68
C GLN A 86 7.28 2.92 -13.64
N ALA A 87 8.17 3.77 -14.18
CA ALA A 87 9.61 3.64 -14.06
C ALA A 87 10.08 3.75 -12.59
N ARG A 88 9.58 4.75 -11.85
CA ARG A 88 9.89 4.93 -10.43
C ARG A 88 9.42 3.75 -9.57
N LEU A 89 8.22 3.24 -9.83
CA LEU A 89 7.73 2.03 -9.13
C LEU A 89 8.56 0.79 -9.45
N CYS A 90 9.08 0.66 -10.68
CA CYS A 90 9.99 -0.42 -11.05
C CYS A 90 11.35 -0.32 -10.32
N GLU A 91 11.92 0.89 -10.19
CA GLU A 91 13.14 1.13 -9.39
C GLU A 91 12.92 0.72 -7.94
N LEU A 92 11.87 1.24 -7.33
CA LEU A 92 11.52 1.00 -5.94
C LEU A 92 11.24 -0.49 -5.67
N ARG A 93 10.57 -1.19 -6.60
CA ARG A 93 10.37 -2.64 -6.52
C ARG A 93 11.68 -3.43 -6.47
N THR A 94 12.71 -2.95 -7.16
CA THR A 94 14.04 -3.59 -7.17
C THR A 94 14.74 -3.43 -5.83
N GLN A 95 14.50 -2.32 -5.15
CA GLN A 95 15.06 -2.02 -3.82
C GLN A 95 14.44 -2.88 -2.70
N TRP A 96 13.15 -3.24 -2.78
CA TRP A 96 12.44 -3.91 -1.68
C TRP A 96 12.23 -5.41 -1.87
N ARG A 97 12.28 -5.91 -3.09
CA ARG A 97 12.23 -7.35 -3.38
C ARG A 97 13.20 -8.20 -2.53
N PRO A 98 14.43 -7.76 -2.23
CA PRO A 98 15.33 -8.49 -1.34
C PRO A 98 14.87 -8.52 0.12
N LYS A 99 14.13 -7.51 0.57
CA LYS A 99 13.68 -7.38 1.96
C LYS A 99 12.52 -8.31 2.29
N LEU A 100 11.69 -8.64 1.30
CA LEU A 100 10.45 -9.44 1.44
C LEU A 100 10.64 -10.94 1.16
N ARG A 101 11.89 -11.43 1.15
CA ARG A 101 12.24 -12.84 0.88
C ARG A 101 12.67 -13.57 2.13
#